data_AF-A0A2G3J512-F1
#
_entry.id   AF-A0A2G3J512-F1
#
_cell.length_a   1.000
_cell.length_b   1.000
_cell.length_c   1.000
_cell.angle_alpha   90.00
_cell.angle_beta   90.00
_cell.angle_gamma   90.00
#
_symmetry.space_group_name_H-M   'P 1'
#
loop_
_entity.id
_entity.type
_entity.pdbx_description
1 polymer ?
#
loop_
_entity_poly.entity_id
_entity_poly.type
_entity_poly.pdbx_seq_one_letter_code
_entity_poly.pdbx_strand_id
1 'polypeptide(L)'
;MQGKLLVNVVRGFDLGPEYRALLVQLKQKNRLEDVLDTDIIARKMLEKRCDATVVGASAFAKSVERFHLESKLHAVPIAELPVVNSGFYLSKTSMQEKDRLFLISELNTKLKIGKFKEIFMKRVRSTNSFYHSLVFENGTKN
;
A
#
# COMPACT_ATOMS: atom_id res chain seq x y z
N MET A 1 -7.22 -20.56 -25.37
CA MET A 1 -6.29 -19.42 -25.36
C MET A 1 -5.93 -19.11 -23.91
N GLN A 2 -4.69 -19.34 -23.47
CA GLN A 2 -4.24 -18.87 -22.15
C GLN A 2 -4.17 -17.34 -22.18
N GLY A 3 -4.98 -16.66 -21.36
CA GLY A 3 -4.90 -15.20 -21.22
C GLY A 3 -3.51 -14.75 -20.73
N LYS A 4 -2.99 -13.67 -21.31
CA LYS A 4 -1.70 -13.07 -20.91
C LYS A 4 -1.97 -12.02 -19.83
N LEU A 5 -2.16 -12.47 -18.59
CA LEU A 5 -2.27 -11.58 -17.42
C LEU A 5 -0.96 -10.78 -17.27
N LEU A 6 -1.04 -9.45 -17.33
CA LEU A 6 0.04 -8.52 -17.05
C LEU A 6 -0.18 -7.83 -15.71
N VAL A 7 0.75 -8.05 -14.78
CA VAL A 7 0.73 -7.50 -13.42
C VAL A 7 1.76 -6.39 -13.32
N ASN A 8 1.33 -5.20 -12.87
CA ASN A 8 2.25 -4.09 -12.59
C ASN A 8 2.39 -3.90 -11.07
N VAL A 9 3.62 -3.65 -10.63
CA VAL A 9 3.95 -3.37 -9.22
C VAL A 9 4.81 -2.11 -9.12
N VAL A 10 4.80 -1.49 -7.94
CA VAL A 10 5.65 -0.32 -7.68
C VAL A 10 7.06 -0.80 -7.35
N ARG A 11 8.05 -0.28 -8.08
CA ARG A 11 9.46 -0.59 -7.87
C ARG A 11 9.87 -0.23 -6.45
N GLY A 12 10.55 -1.16 -5.78
CA GLY A 12 11.09 -0.95 -4.44
C GLY A 12 10.06 -1.10 -3.31
N PHE A 13 8.78 -1.36 -3.62
CA PHE A 13 7.85 -1.84 -2.60
C PHE A 13 8.24 -3.27 -2.21
N ASP A 14 8.30 -3.52 -0.91
CA ASP A 14 8.55 -4.84 -0.35
C ASP A 14 7.52 -5.10 0.75
N LEU A 15 6.64 -6.07 0.51
CA LEU A 15 5.60 -6.48 1.46
C LEU A 15 5.98 -7.77 2.19
N GLY A 16 7.26 -8.19 2.12
CA GLY A 16 7.77 -9.35 2.82
C GLY A 16 8.21 -10.51 1.89
N PRO A 17 8.74 -11.60 2.49
CA PRO A 17 9.25 -12.74 1.75
C PRO A 17 8.25 -13.36 0.76
N GLU A 18 6.98 -13.48 1.15
CA GLU A 18 5.90 -14.08 0.36
C GLU A 18 5.59 -13.23 -0.87
N TYR A 19 5.59 -11.90 -0.71
CA TYR A 19 5.45 -10.96 -1.81
C TYR A 19 6.61 -11.07 -2.79
N ARG A 20 7.86 -11.12 -2.30
CA ARG A 20 9.04 -11.29 -3.18
C ARG A 20 8.99 -12.62 -3.93
N ALA A 21 8.57 -13.71 -3.28
CA ALA A 21 8.39 -15.01 -3.93
C ALA A 21 7.33 -14.96 -5.04
N LEU A 22 6.19 -14.29 -4.79
CA LEU A 22 5.16 -14.06 -5.80
C LEU A 22 5.71 -13.27 -7.01
N LEU A 23 6.47 -12.21 -6.77
CA LEU A 23 7.06 -11.42 -7.85
C LEU A 23 8.03 -12.25 -8.70
N VAL A 24 8.85 -13.10 -8.08
CA VAL A 24 9.74 -14.01 -8.80
C VAL A 24 8.94 -14.94 -9.73
N GLN A 25 7.86 -15.53 -9.24
CA GLN A 25 7.00 -16.41 -10.06
C GLN A 25 6.33 -15.66 -11.23
N LEU A 26 5.85 -14.44 -11.00
CA LEU A 26 5.26 -13.61 -12.06
C LEU A 26 6.30 -13.22 -13.11
N LYS A 27 7.51 -12.87 -12.67
CA LYS A 27 8.63 -12.51 -13.55
C LYS A 27 9.07 -13.69 -14.42
N GLN A 28 9.21 -14.88 -13.84
CA GLN A 28 9.53 -16.11 -14.59
C GLN A 28 8.53 -16.41 -15.71
N LYS A 29 7.27 -16.00 -15.53
CA LYS A 29 6.19 -16.18 -16.52
C LYS A 29 6.08 -15.02 -17.52
N ASN A 30 6.99 -14.03 -17.49
CA ASN A 30 6.90 -12.79 -18.27
C ASN A 30 5.57 -12.04 -18.05
N ARG A 31 5.09 -12.03 -16.80
CA ARG A 31 3.83 -11.40 -16.39
C ARG A 31 4.00 -10.21 -15.45
N LEU A 32 5.23 -9.83 -15.13
CA LEU A 32 5.53 -8.76 -14.19
C LEU A 32 6.18 -7.57 -14.89
N GLU A 33 5.70 -6.37 -14.56
CA GLU A 33 6.35 -5.12 -14.91
C GLU A 33 6.47 -4.18 -13.70
N ASP A 34 7.69 -3.72 -13.44
CA ASP A 34 7.98 -2.73 -12.40
C ASP A 34 7.73 -1.32 -12.94
N VAL A 35 6.92 -0.53 -12.23
CA VAL A 35 6.68 0.88 -12.53
C VAL A 35 7.10 1.79 -11.38
N LEU A 36 7.22 3.10 -11.62
CA LEU A 36 7.76 4.03 -10.64
C LEU A 36 6.78 4.35 -9.49
N ASP A 37 5.48 4.38 -9.76
CA ASP A 37 4.48 4.77 -8.78
C ASP A 37 3.09 4.19 -9.11
N THR A 38 2.16 4.38 -8.17
CA THR A 38 0.77 3.94 -8.26
C THR A 38 -0.03 4.68 -9.33
N ASP A 39 0.33 5.90 -9.70
CA ASP A 39 -0.37 6.65 -10.74
C ASP A 39 -0.07 6.07 -12.13
N ILE A 40 1.13 5.55 -12.37
CA ILE A 40 1.46 4.81 -13.59
C ILE A 40 0.61 3.54 -13.68
N ILE A 41 0.45 2.79 -12.58
CA ILE A 41 -0.42 1.60 -12.54
C ILE A 41 -1.85 1.99 -12.93
N ALA A 42 -2.41 3.03 -12.29
CA ALA A 42 -3.77 3.48 -12.54
C ALA A 42 -4.00 3.90 -14.01
N ARG A 43 -3.08 4.69 -14.59
CA ARG A 43 -3.14 5.07 -16.02
C ARG A 43 -3.07 3.85 -16.93
N LYS A 44 -2.17 2.91 -16.63
CA LYS A 44 -2.04 1.67 -17.43
C LYS A 44 -3.30 0.81 -17.35
N MET A 45 -3.96 0.74 -16.21
CA MET A 45 -5.25 0.04 -16.07
C MET A 45 -6.34 0.71 -16.91
N LEU A 46 -6.44 2.05 -16.89
CA LEU A 46 -7.39 2.80 -17.75
C LEU A 46 -7.17 2.50 -19.24
N GLU A 47 -5.92 2.40 -19.66
CA GLU A 47 -5.53 2.14 -21.04
C GLU A 47 -5.48 0.64 -21.39
N LYS A 48 -5.91 -0.25 -20.48
CA LYS A 48 -5.88 -1.72 -20.66
C LYS A 48 -4.47 -2.27 -20.98
N ARG A 49 -3.45 -1.62 -20.42
CA ARG A 49 -2.03 -2.03 -20.48
C ARG A 49 -1.54 -2.65 -19.17
N CYS A 50 -2.44 -2.94 -18.24
CA CYS A 50 -2.21 -3.60 -16.97
C CYS A 50 -3.53 -4.27 -16.55
N ASP A 51 -3.49 -5.56 -16.25
CA ASP A 51 -4.68 -6.33 -15.86
C ASP A 51 -4.87 -6.35 -14.34
N ALA A 52 -3.77 -6.33 -13.58
CA ALA A 52 -3.80 -6.42 -12.12
C ALA A 52 -2.60 -5.74 -11.45
N THR A 53 -2.73 -5.45 -10.16
CA THR A 53 -1.63 -5.00 -9.32
C THR A 53 -1.66 -5.69 -7.96
N VAL A 54 -0.49 -5.84 -7.34
CA VAL A 54 -0.34 -6.31 -5.97
C VAL A 54 0.35 -5.20 -5.19
N VAL A 55 -0.39 -4.54 -4.30
CA VAL A 55 0.06 -3.37 -3.55
C VAL A 55 -0.76 -3.24 -2.27
N GLY A 56 -0.22 -2.57 -1.25
CA GLY A 56 -1.02 -2.18 -0.09
C GLY A 56 -2.18 -1.26 -0.52
N ALA A 57 -3.40 -1.61 -0.12
CA ALA A 57 -4.61 -0.88 -0.54
C ALA A 57 -4.53 0.62 -0.20
N SER A 58 -3.98 0.97 0.97
CA SER A 58 -3.76 2.37 1.39
C SER A 58 -2.83 3.15 0.46
N ALA A 59 -1.82 2.50 -0.13
CA ALA A 59 -0.88 3.16 -1.03
C ALA A 59 -1.53 3.45 -2.39
N PHE A 60 -2.45 2.60 -2.84
CA PHE A 60 -3.09 2.75 -4.15
C PHE A 60 -4.32 3.66 -4.15
N ALA A 61 -4.96 3.84 -3.01
CA ALA A 61 -6.30 4.42 -2.96
C ALA A 61 -6.39 5.87 -3.46
N LYS A 62 -5.34 6.69 -3.25
CA LYS A 62 -5.28 8.05 -3.84
C LYS A 62 -5.23 8.03 -5.36
N SER A 63 -4.51 7.08 -5.95
CA SER A 63 -4.47 6.91 -7.40
C SER A 63 -5.82 6.42 -7.91
N VAL A 64 -6.48 5.51 -7.21
CA VAL A 64 -7.86 5.07 -7.54
C VAL A 64 -8.81 6.27 -7.60
N GLU A 65 -8.78 7.14 -6.60
CA GLU A 65 -9.60 8.36 -6.55
C GLU A 65 -9.24 9.35 -7.66
N ARG A 66 -7.95 9.65 -7.82
CA ARG A 66 -7.44 10.59 -8.84
C ARG A 66 -7.82 10.20 -10.26
N PHE A 67 -7.89 8.90 -10.55
CA PHE A 67 -8.16 8.36 -11.89
C PHE A 67 -9.58 7.78 -12.04
N HIS A 68 -10.46 7.98 -11.06
CA HIS A 68 -11.85 7.53 -11.08
C HIS A 68 -12.00 6.04 -11.41
N LEU A 69 -11.29 5.21 -10.66
CA LEU A 69 -11.23 3.75 -10.83
C LEU A 69 -12.09 2.96 -9.83
N GLU A 70 -12.82 3.63 -8.93
CA GLU A 70 -13.53 3.03 -7.80
C GLU A 70 -14.55 1.97 -8.22
N SER A 71 -15.30 2.24 -9.29
CA SER A 71 -16.31 1.33 -9.84
C SER A 71 -15.76 0.33 -10.87
N LYS A 72 -14.47 0.43 -11.20
CA LYS A 72 -13.80 -0.37 -12.24
C LYS A 72 -12.86 -1.42 -11.67
N LEU A 73 -12.57 -1.34 -10.38
CA LEU A 73 -11.61 -2.19 -9.70
C LEU A 73 -12.28 -3.00 -8.62
N HIS A 74 -11.77 -4.23 -8.46
CA HIS A 74 -12.13 -5.11 -7.35
C HIS A 74 -10.87 -5.42 -6.56
N ALA A 75 -10.85 -5.04 -5.28
CA ALA A 75 -9.76 -5.38 -4.38
C ALA A 75 -10.05 -6.72 -3.70
N VAL A 76 -9.09 -7.65 -3.78
CA VAL A 76 -9.16 -8.96 -3.14
C VAL A 76 -7.95 -9.12 -2.23
N PRO A 77 -8.13 -9.47 -0.95
CA PRO A 77 -7.01 -9.82 -0.08
C PRO A 77 -6.36 -11.12 -0.55
N ILE A 78 -5.04 -11.17 -0.57
CA ILE A 78 -4.27 -12.39 -0.88
C ILE A 78 -3.89 -13.02 0.46
N ALA A 79 -4.45 -14.19 0.77
CA ALA A 79 -4.33 -14.81 2.09
C ALA A 79 -2.89 -15.13 2.48
N GLU A 80 -2.05 -15.43 1.49
CA GLU A 80 -0.64 -15.76 1.65
C GLU A 80 0.24 -14.54 1.87
N LEU A 81 -0.26 -13.32 1.65
CA LEU A 81 0.49 -12.09 1.89
C LEU A 81 0.21 -11.57 3.30
N PRO A 82 1.27 -11.28 4.09
CA PRO A 82 1.09 -10.79 5.44
C PRO A 82 0.47 -9.39 5.46
N VAL A 83 -0.21 -9.06 6.55
CA VAL A 83 -0.54 -7.66 6.87
C VAL A 83 0.77 -6.94 7.17
N VAL A 84 1.04 -5.86 6.45
CA VAL A 84 2.25 -5.06 6.61
C VAL A 84 1.94 -3.76 7.34
N ASN A 85 2.77 -3.44 8.33
CA ASN A 85 2.66 -2.19 9.07
C ASN A 85 3.22 -1.03 8.25
N SER A 86 2.47 0.07 8.17
CA SER A 86 2.97 1.35 7.69
C SER A 86 3.29 2.25 8.88
N GLY A 87 4.42 2.95 8.82
CA GLY A 87 4.89 3.77 9.93
C GLY A 87 5.84 4.87 9.50
N PHE A 88 6.35 5.60 10.49
CA PHE A 88 7.31 6.66 10.28
C PHE A 88 8.72 6.11 10.43
N TYR A 89 9.56 6.34 9.42
CA TYR A 89 10.99 6.08 9.56
C TYR A 89 11.66 7.31 10.19
N LEU A 90 12.28 7.10 11.35
CA LEU A 90 13.07 8.13 12.03
C LEU A 90 14.54 7.72 11.97
N SER A 91 15.36 8.60 11.40
CA SER A 91 16.79 8.35 11.23
C SER A 91 17.47 8.12 12.57
N LYS A 92 18.33 7.10 12.65
CA LYS A 92 19.18 6.86 13.82
C LYS A 92 20.49 7.65 13.77
N THR A 93 20.86 8.17 12.59
CA THR A 93 22.19 8.75 12.34
C THR A 93 22.14 10.25 12.10
N SER A 94 21.14 10.75 11.36
CA SER A 94 21.02 12.17 10.98
C SER A 94 20.13 12.98 11.91
N MET A 95 19.52 12.35 12.92
CA MET A 95 18.62 12.99 13.89
C MET A 95 19.22 12.86 15.29
N GLN A 96 19.21 13.96 16.06
CA GLN A 96 19.62 13.90 17.46
C GLN A 96 18.68 12.98 18.23
N GLU A 97 19.23 12.19 19.15
CA GLU A 97 18.46 11.21 19.92
C GLU A 97 17.29 11.85 20.68
N LYS A 98 17.50 13.02 21.27
CA LYS A 98 16.46 13.77 21.98
C LYS A 98 15.25 14.09 21.09
N ASP A 99 15.51 14.51 19.84
CA ASP A 99 14.46 14.89 18.88
C ASP A 99 13.74 13.64 18.37
N ARG A 100 14.49 12.55 18.17
CA ARG A 100 13.93 11.24 17.80
C ARG A 100 12.97 10.74 18.87
N LEU A 101 13.37 10.77 20.14
CA LEU A 101 12.54 10.33 21.26
C LEU A 101 11.31 11.24 21.46
N PHE A 102 11.48 12.55 21.30
CA PHE A 102 10.37 13.50 21.32
C PHE A 102 9.33 13.17 20.23
N LEU A 103 9.78 12.98 18.98
CA LEU A 103 8.88 12.62 17.88
C LEU A 103 8.18 11.27 18.12
N ILE A 104 8.89 10.25 18.59
CA ILE A 104 8.29 8.97 18.95
C ILE A 104 7.18 9.16 19.99
N SER A 105 7.43 9.95 21.03
CA SER A 105 6.46 10.23 22.09
C SER A 105 5.21 10.95 21.56
N GLU A 106 5.40 11.99 20.74
CA GLU A 106 4.29 12.73 20.12
C GLU A 106 3.47 11.84 19.18
N LEU A 107 4.13 11.09 18.29
CA LEU A 107 3.46 10.16 17.38
C LEU A 107 2.65 9.11 18.15
N ASN A 108 3.21 8.54 19.22
CA ASN A 108 2.50 7.57 20.07
C ASN A 108 1.31 8.21 20.79
N THR A 109 1.44 9.45 21.27
CA THR A 109 0.33 10.19 21.88
C THR A 109 -0.79 10.42 20.87
N LYS A 110 -0.47 10.87 19.65
CA LYS A 110 -1.45 11.04 18.57
C LYS A 110 -2.10 9.73 18.14
N LEU A 111 -1.36 8.62 18.16
CA LEU A 111 -1.89 7.28 17.88
C LEU A 111 -2.92 6.86 18.93
N LYS A 112 -2.57 6.97 20.22
CA LYS A 112 -3.44 6.58 21.35
C LYS A 112 -4.77 7.33 21.35
N ILE A 113 -4.77 8.62 21.00
CA ILE A 113 -6.00 9.44 20.92
C ILE A 113 -6.75 9.27 19.59
N GLY A 114 -6.33 8.35 18.71
CA GLY A 114 -7.01 8.05 17.45
C GLY A 114 -6.83 9.10 16.36
N LYS A 115 -5.87 10.02 16.49
CA LYS A 115 -5.73 11.17 15.57
C LYS A 115 -5.41 10.76 14.14
N PHE A 116 -4.59 9.72 13.95
CA PHE A 116 -4.26 9.22 12.60
C PHE A 116 -5.46 8.63 11.89
N LYS A 117 -6.31 7.87 12.62
CA LYS A 117 -7.58 7.37 12.07
C LYS A 117 -8.48 8.52 11.66
N GLU A 118 -8.61 9.56 12.50
CA GLU A 118 -9.39 10.76 12.16
C GLU A 118 -8.88 11.44 10.88
N ILE A 119 -7.57 11.69 10.78
CA ILE A 119 -6.94 12.31 9.60
C ILE A 119 -7.14 11.45 8.36
N PHE A 120 -6.95 10.13 8.50
CA PHE A 120 -7.13 9.19 7.42
C PHE A 120 -8.57 9.22 6.90
N MET A 121 -9.55 9.02 7.80
CA MET A 121 -10.98 9.02 7.43
C MET A 121 -11.43 10.33 6.81
N LYS A 122 -10.91 11.48 7.27
CA LYS A 122 -11.17 12.79 6.62
C LYS A 122 -10.72 12.83 5.16
N ARG A 123 -9.63 12.14 4.82
CA ARG A 123 -9.07 12.10 3.46
C ARG A 123 -9.72 11.06 2.57
N VAL A 124 -10.36 10.02 3.14
CA VAL A 124 -10.86 8.87 2.38
C VAL A 124 -12.39 8.78 2.31
N ARG A 125 -13.09 9.84 2.73
CA ARG A 125 -14.55 9.91 2.88
C ARG A 125 -15.36 9.57 1.62
N SER A 126 -14.76 9.57 0.43
CA SER A 126 -15.41 9.30 -0.87
C SER A 126 -15.38 7.83 -1.29
N THR A 127 -14.63 6.94 -0.63
CA THR A 127 -14.36 5.58 -1.15
C THR A 127 -14.70 4.53 -0.09
N ASN A 128 -15.70 3.68 -0.35
CA ASN A 128 -16.25 2.82 0.71
C ASN A 128 -15.60 1.41 0.73
N SER A 129 -15.27 0.81 -0.41
CA SER A 129 -14.82 -0.60 -0.46
C SER A 129 -13.31 -0.84 -0.23
N PHE A 130 -12.43 0.05 -0.70
CA PHE A 130 -10.97 -0.16 -0.69
C PHE A 130 -10.31 -0.05 0.68
N TYR A 131 -10.97 0.58 1.65
CA TYR A 131 -10.38 0.85 2.97
C TYR A 131 -10.87 -0.09 4.07
N HIS A 132 -11.82 -1.00 3.77
CA HIS A 132 -12.28 -1.99 4.74
C HIS A 132 -11.17 -2.94 5.20
N SER A 133 -10.09 -3.09 4.41
CA SER A 133 -8.92 -3.90 4.77
C SER A 133 -7.90 -3.19 5.67
N LEU A 134 -8.12 -1.91 6.02
CA LEU A 134 -7.18 -1.16 6.87
C LEU A 134 -7.53 -1.31 8.34
N VAL A 135 -6.59 -1.90 9.08
CA VAL A 135 -6.68 -2.00 10.54
C VAL A 135 -5.77 -0.95 11.16
N PHE A 136 -6.34 -0.11 12.03
CA PHE A 136 -5.58 0.82 12.87
C PHE A 136 -5.37 0.18 14.24
N GLU A 137 -4.28 -0.58 14.41
CA GLU A 137 -3.93 -1.17 15.70
C GLU A 137 -3.00 -0.22 16.48
N ASN A 138 -3.17 -0.15 17.80
CA ASN A 138 -2.05 0.22 18.67
C ASN A 138 -0.96 -0.82 18.42
N GLY A 139 0.30 -0.42 18.24
CA GLY A 139 1.43 -1.31 17.98
C GLY A 139 1.78 -2.25 19.15
N THR A 140 0.82 -3.06 19.59
CA THR A 140 0.97 -4.15 20.55
C THR A 140 0.48 -5.41 19.86
N LYS A 141 1.33 -5.97 19.01
CA LYS A 141 1.43 -7.42 18.84
C LYS A 141 2.85 -7.79 19.24
N ASN A 142 2.92 -8.48 20.38
CA ASN A 142 4.02 -9.21 21.04
C ASN A 142 5.42 -9.09 20.41
#